data_AF-A0A2N5UGX3-F1
#
_entry.id   AF-A0A2N5UGX3-F1
#
_cell.length_a   1.000
_cell.length_b   1.000
_cell.length_c   1.000
_cell.angle_alpha   90.00
_cell.angle_beta   90.00
_cell.angle_gamma   90.00
#
_symmetry.space_group_name_H-M   'P 1'
#
loop_
_entity.id
_entity.type
_entity.pdbx_description
1 polymer ?
#
loop_
_entity_poly.entity_id
_entity_poly.type
_entity_poly.pdbx_seq_one_letter_code
_entity_poly.pdbx_strand_id
1 'polypeptide(L)'
;MKQRQRILLKLIAYLVHNHFDAVDLKAWTDELAKTVEFDRSRVGEEVAIVTHGFYTLLLRYRGEETETSVLRAKMTEWLDEVELRLAGPLLNAPNLSVWSRELFKPQIGFSPQLQTWSKLIKLLRNEQNLKVLTKRISDREWYLVANNLDIMEEIFSSQPPTPLSSHTRVAALALLFHAMYIPSHEVRKKAVDTARALLSEGRFFLFKHEWTLLEKFTNDFVENRPGKQIPI
;
A
#
# COMPACT_ATOMS: atom_id res chain seq x y z
N MET A 1 23.92 -4.95 1.43
CA MET A 1 22.61 -4.28 1.33
C MET A 1 21.51 -5.20 0.80
N LYS A 2 21.57 -5.72 -0.44
CA LYS A 2 20.53 -6.64 -0.99
C LYS A 2 20.29 -7.91 -0.14
N GLN A 3 21.30 -8.42 0.56
CA GLN A 3 21.17 -9.58 1.43
C GLN A 3 20.35 -9.28 2.70
N ARG A 4 20.59 -8.15 3.38
CA ARG A 4 19.82 -7.72 4.56
C ARG A 4 18.34 -7.52 4.21
N GLN A 5 18.06 -6.79 3.13
CA GLN A 5 16.69 -6.61 2.62
C GLN A 5 15.98 -7.94 2.35
N ARG A 6 16.66 -8.92 1.74
CA ARG A 6 16.10 -10.27 1.52
C ARG A 6 15.81 -11.00 2.83
N ILE A 7 16.67 -10.87 3.84
CA ILE A 7 16.47 -11.47 5.16
C ILE A 7 15.24 -10.83 5.83
N LEU A 8 15.14 -9.49 5.81
CA LEU A 8 13.97 -8.77 6.35
C LEU A 8 12.66 -9.22 5.69
N LEU A 9 12.63 -9.32 4.36
CA LEU A 9 11.45 -9.80 3.63
C LEU A 9 11.07 -11.23 4.02
N LYS A 10 12.06 -12.13 4.19
CA LYS A 10 11.82 -13.51 4.64
C LYS A 10 11.31 -13.56 6.08
N LEU A 11 11.85 -12.72 6.96
CA LEU A 11 11.44 -12.66 8.36
C LEU A 11 10.02 -12.11 8.48
N ILE A 12 9.68 -11.04 7.76
CA ILE A 12 8.30 -10.54 7.69
C ILE A 12 7.36 -11.62 7.15
N ALA A 13 7.75 -12.32 6.07
CA ALA A 13 6.96 -13.43 5.56
C ALA A 13 6.76 -14.51 6.62
N TYR A 14 7.79 -14.89 7.36
CA TYR A 14 7.67 -15.84 8.47
C TYR A 14 6.69 -15.36 9.55
N LEU A 15 6.78 -14.09 9.97
CA LEU A 15 5.86 -13.51 10.97
C LEU A 15 4.41 -13.46 10.47
N VAL A 16 4.21 -13.24 9.18
CA VAL A 16 2.88 -13.17 8.54
C VAL A 16 2.28 -14.56 8.29
N HIS A 17 3.06 -15.63 8.19
CA HIS A 17 2.51 -16.97 7.96
C HIS A 17 2.29 -17.76 9.25
N ASN A 18 2.96 -17.37 10.34
CA ASN A 18 2.80 -18.00 11.64
C ASN A 18 1.93 -17.14 12.56
N HIS A 19 1.28 -17.76 13.53
CA HIS A 19 0.52 -17.07 14.57
C HIS A 19 1.37 -17.00 15.84
N PHE A 20 1.37 -15.83 16.47
CA PHE A 20 2.12 -15.53 17.69
C PHE A 20 1.17 -14.84 18.66
N ASP A 21 1.33 -15.13 19.95
CA ASP A 21 0.65 -14.36 20.97
C ASP A 21 1.23 -12.93 21.06
N ALA A 22 0.54 -12.07 21.81
CA ALA A 22 0.93 -10.68 21.97
C ALA A 22 2.34 -10.47 22.55
N VAL A 23 2.85 -11.40 23.38
CA VAL A 23 4.18 -11.30 24.01
C VAL A 23 5.27 -11.58 22.98
N ASP A 24 5.13 -12.69 22.26
CA ASP A 24 6.06 -13.08 21.21
C ASP A 24 6.05 -12.08 20.06
N LEU A 25 4.87 -11.59 19.68
CA LEU A 25 4.71 -10.58 18.63
C LEU A 25 5.41 -9.27 19.00
N LYS A 26 5.31 -8.83 20.26
CA LYS A 26 6.06 -7.70 20.76
C LYS A 26 7.57 -7.93 20.65
N ALA A 27 8.06 -9.08 21.10
CA ALA A 27 9.48 -9.41 21.05
C ALA A 27 10.03 -9.40 19.61
N TRP A 28 9.30 -10.03 18.68
CA TRP A 28 9.68 -10.05 17.26
C TRP A 28 9.68 -8.67 16.61
N THR A 29 8.68 -7.84 16.90
CA THR A 29 8.59 -6.49 16.32
C THR A 29 9.60 -5.52 16.93
N ASP A 30 9.92 -5.66 18.22
CA ASP A 30 11.01 -4.95 18.87
C ASP A 30 12.36 -5.30 18.23
N GLU A 31 12.62 -6.59 17.99
CA GLU A 31 13.86 -7.02 17.37
C GLU A 31 13.95 -6.56 15.91
N LEU A 32 12.85 -6.67 15.16
CA LEU A 32 12.79 -6.20 13.78
C LEU A 32 13.13 -4.71 13.67
N ALA A 33 12.58 -3.87 14.55
CA ALA A 33 12.88 -2.44 14.57
C ALA A 33 14.37 -2.15 14.83
N LYS A 34 15.01 -2.89 15.75
CA LYS A 34 16.45 -2.73 16.07
C LYS A 34 17.36 -3.14 14.93
N THR A 35 16.93 -4.04 14.04
CA THR A 35 17.75 -4.46 12.90
C THR A 35 17.97 -3.37 11.86
N VAL A 36 17.18 -2.29 11.92
CA VAL A 36 17.29 -1.18 10.96
C VAL A 36 18.22 -0.11 11.49
N GLU A 37 19.28 0.15 10.74
CA GLU A 37 20.19 1.25 11.03
C GLU A 37 19.67 2.53 10.34
N PHE A 38 19.52 3.60 11.12
CA PHE A 38 19.14 4.92 10.63
C PHE A 38 20.35 5.67 10.05
N ASP A 39 20.98 5.08 9.03
CA ASP A 39 22.09 5.70 8.31
C ASP A 39 21.57 6.68 7.25
N ARG A 40 21.85 7.97 7.45
CA ARG A 40 21.48 9.06 6.53
C ARG A 40 22.06 8.91 5.13
N SER A 41 23.17 8.18 4.97
CA SER A 41 23.85 7.97 3.68
C SER A 41 23.22 6.86 2.83
N ARG A 42 22.37 6.02 3.42
CA ARG A 42 21.76 4.84 2.77
C ARG A 42 20.25 4.92 2.90
N VAL A 43 19.64 5.73 2.03
CA VAL A 43 18.25 6.11 2.23
C VAL A 43 17.29 4.90 2.15
N GLY A 44 16.75 4.54 3.31
CA GLY A 44 15.32 4.31 3.53
C GLY A 44 14.69 2.97 3.13
N GLU A 45 15.37 2.11 2.38
CA GLU A 45 14.70 0.90 1.85
C GLU A 45 14.45 -0.17 2.93
N GLU A 46 15.38 -0.37 3.85
CA GLU A 46 15.18 -1.30 4.99
C GLU A 46 14.06 -0.78 5.91
N VAL A 47 14.02 0.54 6.12
CA VAL A 47 12.95 1.23 6.84
C VAL A 47 11.60 0.98 6.16
N ALA A 48 11.52 1.17 4.84
CA ALA A 48 10.28 0.91 4.10
C ALA A 48 9.83 -0.56 4.18
N ILE A 49 10.77 -1.51 4.07
CA ILE A 49 10.48 -2.93 4.20
C ILE A 49 9.87 -3.22 5.58
N VAL A 50 10.49 -2.72 6.65
CA VAL A 50 9.97 -2.90 8.02
C VAL A 50 8.62 -2.23 8.20
N THR A 51 8.45 -0.99 7.72
CA THR A 51 7.17 -0.27 7.79
C THR A 51 6.05 -1.01 7.06
N HIS A 52 6.29 -1.49 5.84
CA HIS A 52 5.32 -2.34 5.13
C HIS A 52 5.08 -3.68 5.84
N GLY A 53 6.11 -4.22 6.49
CA GLY A 53 6.00 -5.41 7.34
C GLY A 53 5.02 -5.20 8.50
N PHE A 54 5.18 -4.11 9.25
CA PHE A 54 4.27 -3.75 10.34
C PHE A 54 2.84 -3.51 9.85
N TYR A 55 2.65 -2.77 8.74
CA TYR A 55 1.33 -2.64 8.14
C TYR A 55 0.72 -3.99 7.72
N THR A 56 1.54 -4.90 7.18
CA THR A 56 1.07 -6.23 6.80
C THR A 56 0.69 -7.08 8.02
N LEU A 57 1.45 -6.99 9.11
CA LEU A 57 1.08 -7.65 10.37
C LEU A 57 -0.19 -7.07 10.97
N LEU A 58 -0.37 -5.74 10.93
CA LEU A 58 -1.62 -5.08 11.35
C LEU A 58 -2.83 -5.55 10.54
N LEU A 59 -2.67 -5.84 9.25
CA LEU A 59 -3.74 -6.43 8.43
C LEU A 59 -4.02 -7.88 8.85
N ARG A 60 -2.97 -8.67 9.11
CA ARG A 60 -3.10 -10.08 9.51
C ARG A 60 -3.84 -10.27 10.83
N TYR A 61 -3.43 -9.54 11.86
CA TYR A 61 -3.97 -9.70 13.22
C TYR A 61 -5.26 -8.91 13.44
N ARG A 62 -5.83 -8.34 12.38
CA ARG A 62 -6.97 -7.45 12.50
C ARG A 62 -8.19 -8.18 13.07
N GLY A 63 -8.73 -7.67 14.16
CA GLY A 63 -9.83 -8.29 14.90
C GLY A 63 -9.36 -9.08 16.13
N GLU A 64 -8.06 -9.33 16.26
CA GLU A 64 -7.41 -9.84 17.47
C GLU A 64 -6.95 -8.63 18.31
N GLU A 65 -7.81 -8.17 19.23
CA GLU A 65 -7.65 -6.85 19.86
C GLU A 65 -6.35 -6.71 20.65
N THR A 66 -5.91 -7.77 21.33
CA THR A 66 -4.68 -7.78 22.14
C THR A 66 -3.43 -7.64 21.26
N GLU A 67 -3.30 -8.48 20.24
CA GLU A 67 -2.20 -8.50 19.27
C GLU A 67 -2.19 -7.22 18.42
N THR A 68 -3.37 -6.79 17.97
CA THR A 68 -3.54 -5.55 17.22
C THR A 68 -3.11 -4.34 18.05
N SER A 69 -3.44 -4.30 19.35
CA SER A 69 -3.04 -3.21 20.23
C SER A 69 -1.51 -3.12 20.38
N VAL A 70 -0.84 -4.27 20.57
CA VAL A 70 0.63 -4.35 20.60
C VAL A 70 1.24 -3.84 19.30
N LEU A 71 0.73 -4.29 18.15
CA LEU A 71 1.23 -3.86 16.84
C LEU A 71 0.99 -2.38 16.59
N ARG A 72 -0.17 -1.82 16.99
CA ARG A 72 -0.47 -0.39 16.85
C ARG A 72 0.49 0.44 17.68
N ALA A 73 0.69 0.09 18.94
CA ALA A 73 1.64 0.78 19.81
C ALA A 73 3.05 0.76 19.21
N LYS A 74 3.50 -0.41 18.73
CA LYS A 74 4.82 -0.53 18.10
C LYS A 74 4.93 0.25 16.79
N MET A 75 3.88 0.24 15.99
CA MET A 75 3.84 1.00 14.74
C MET A 75 3.91 2.51 14.98
N THR A 76 3.22 3.02 16.01
CA THR A 76 3.31 4.43 16.40
C THR A 76 4.74 4.79 16.81
N GLU A 77 5.34 4.03 17.73
CA GLU A 77 6.75 4.24 18.16
C GLU A 77 7.71 4.25 16.96
N TRP A 78 7.55 3.26 16.07
CA TRP A 78 8.35 3.13 14.87
C TRP A 78 8.21 4.34 13.92
N LEU A 79 6.98 4.75 13.62
CA LEU A 79 6.73 5.88 12.73
C LEU A 79 7.27 7.19 13.30
N ASP A 80 7.15 7.40 14.60
CA ASP A 80 7.71 8.58 15.28
C ASP A 80 9.24 8.60 15.16
N GLU A 81 9.91 7.45 15.33
CA GLU A 81 11.36 7.35 15.16
C GLU A 81 11.78 7.60 13.70
N VAL A 82 11.05 7.03 12.73
CA VAL A 82 11.30 7.24 11.29
C VAL A 82 11.14 8.72 10.93
N GLU A 83 10.09 9.38 11.41
CA GLU A 83 9.87 10.80 11.17
C GLU A 83 11.00 11.64 11.78
N LEU A 84 11.32 11.42 13.06
CA LEU A 84 12.36 12.16 13.75
C LEU A 84 13.74 12.03 13.08
N ARG A 85 14.10 10.83 12.64
CA ARG A 85 15.46 10.54 12.14
C ARG A 85 15.61 10.73 10.63
N LEU A 86 14.52 10.56 9.87
CA LEU A 86 14.57 10.45 8.42
C LEU A 86 13.60 11.36 7.65
N ALA A 87 12.81 12.22 8.30
CA ALA A 87 11.91 13.14 7.57
C ALA A 87 12.64 13.94 6.47
N GLY A 88 13.75 14.62 6.80
CA GLY A 88 14.55 15.36 5.80
C GLY A 88 15.19 14.46 4.73
N PRO A 89 15.95 13.41 5.11
CA PRO A 89 16.56 12.49 4.15
C PRO A 89 15.59 11.77 3.21
N LEU A 90 14.45 11.26 3.71
CA LEU A 90 13.45 10.56 2.88
C LEU A 90 12.73 11.51 1.92
N LEU A 91 12.42 12.74 2.36
CA LEU A 91 11.83 13.76 1.50
C LEU A 91 12.74 14.14 0.33
N ASN A 92 14.06 14.10 0.51
CA ASN A 92 15.03 14.51 -0.52
C ASN A 92 15.69 13.33 -1.25
N ALA A 93 15.35 12.10 -0.89
CA ALA A 93 15.94 10.90 -1.47
C ALA A 93 15.63 10.76 -2.97
N PRO A 94 16.64 10.77 -3.86
CA PRO A 94 16.41 10.70 -5.30
C PRO A 94 16.07 9.28 -5.80
N ASN A 95 16.47 8.23 -5.05
CA ASN A 95 16.46 6.85 -5.53
C ASN A 95 15.64 5.89 -4.64
N LEU A 96 14.51 6.35 -4.10
CA LEU A 96 13.59 5.45 -3.40
C LEU A 96 13.03 4.39 -4.36
N SER A 97 12.84 3.16 -3.87
CA SER A 97 12.05 2.19 -4.62
C SER A 97 10.61 2.69 -4.78
N VAL A 98 9.88 2.09 -5.72
CA VAL A 98 8.49 2.46 -5.99
C VAL A 98 7.64 2.39 -4.72
N TRP A 99 7.77 1.32 -3.95
CA TRP A 99 6.97 1.08 -2.75
C TRP A 99 7.32 2.06 -1.63
N SER A 100 8.61 2.26 -1.38
CA SER A 100 9.11 3.26 -0.42
C SER A 100 8.59 4.66 -0.73
N ARG A 101 8.50 5.01 -2.02
CA ARG A 101 8.00 6.32 -2.43
C ARG A 101 6.51 6.49 -2.12
N GLU A 102 5.67 5.50 -2.42
CA GLU A 102 4.23 5.61 -2.13
C GLU A 102 3.94 5.68 -0.64
N LEU A 103 4.78 5.03 0.16
CA LEU A 103 4.70 5.08 1.62
C LEU A 103 5.07 6.46 2.19
N PHE A 104 6.18 7.04 1.74
CA PHE A 104 6.75 8.26 2.36
C PHE A 104 6.38 9.56 1.65
N LYS A 105 5.88 9.51 0.41
CA LYS A 105 5.48 10.69 -0.37
C LYS A 105 4.06 10.57 -0.98
N PRO A 106 3.05 10.09 -0.24
CA PRO A 106 1.71 9.87 -0.79
C PRO A 106 1.04 11.16 -1.30
N GLN A 107 1.38 12.32 -0.72
CA GLN A 107 0.84 13.64 -1.09
C GLN A 107 1.23 14.09 -2.52
N ILE A 108 2.26 13.51 -3.10
CA ILE A 108 2.68 13.79 -4.49
C ILE A 108 1.87 12.92 -5.48
N GLY A 109 1.16 11.91 -4.96
CA GLY A 109 0.43 10.91 -5.71
C GLY A 109 1.33 9.82 -6.27
N PHE A 110 0.82 9.03 -7.22
CA PHE A 110 1.51 7.84 -7.70
C PHE A 110 2.81 8.12 -8.44
N SER A 111 3.73 7.17 -8.30
CA SER A 111 4.98 7.08 -9.05
C SER A 111 4.80 6.92 -10.54
N PRO A 112 5.70 7.47 -11.41
CA PRO A 112 5.66 7.17 -12.83
C PRO A 112 5.61 5.65 -13.12
N GLN A 113 6.19 4.83 -12.24
CA GLN A 113 6.15 3.38 -12.32
C GLN A 113 4.75 2.81 -12.04
N LEU A 114 3.96 3.41 -11.15
CA LEU A 114 2.57 3.01 -10.87
C LEU A 114 1.56 3.73 -11.78
N GLN A 115 1.86 4.94 -12.25
CA GLN A 115 1.05 5.68 -13.22
C GLN A 115 1.10 5.08 -14.62
N THR A 116 2.21 4.44 -14.99
CA THR A 116 2.34 3.82 -16.31
C THR A 116 1.84 2.38 -16.27
N TRP A 117 0.79 2.05 -17.03
CA TRP A 117 0.19 0.70 -17.02
C TRP A 117 1.19 -0.40 -17.32
N SER A 118 2.01 -0.23 -18.36
CA SER A 118 3.04 -1.22 -18.75
C SER A 118 4.11 -1.48 -17.68
N LYS A 119 4.31 -0.53 -16.75
CA LYS A 119 5.21 -0.69 -15.60
C LYS A 119 4.47 -1.31 -14.41
N LEU A 120 3.24 -0.88 -14.14
CA LEU A 120 2.38 -1.45 -13.10
C LEU A 120 2.19 -2.96 -13.30
N ILE A 121 1.79 -3.40 -14.50
CA ILE A 121 1.54 -4.84 -14.76
C ILE A 121 2.78 -5.71 -14.53
N LYS A 122 4.00 -5.16 -14.70
CA LYS A 122 5.24 -5.89 -14.39
C LYS A 122 5.42 -6.08 -12.89
N LEU A 123 5.03 -5.09 -12.09
CA LEU A 123 5.05 -5.17 -10.62
C LEU A 123 3.97 -6.13 -10.10
N LEU A 124 2.82 -6.21 -10.77
CA LEU A 124 1.69 -7.06 -10.38
C LEU A 124 1.76 -8.50 -10.87
N ARG A 125 2.84 -8.91 -11.56
CA ARG A 125 2.94 -10.21 -12.23
C ARG A 125 2.61 -11.41 -11.33
N ASN A 126 2.94 -11.32 -10.04
CA ASN A 126 2.75 -12.39 -9.07
C ASN A 126 1.62 -12.11 -8.06
N GLU A 127 0.92 -10.98 -8.16
CA GLU A 127 -0.14 -10.60 -7.22
C GLU A 127 -1.45 -11.34 -7.56
N GLN A 128 -1.84 -12.29 -6.71
CA GLN A 128 -3.01 -13.13 -6.96
C GLN A 128 -4.33 -12.42 -6.68
N ASN A 129 -4.39 -11.57 -5.64
CA ASN A 129 -5.63 -10.90 -5.24
C ASN A 129 -6.17 -9.96 -6.33
N LEU A 130 -5.26 -9.40 -7.13
CA LEU A 130 -5.58 -8.42 -8.18
C LEU A 130 -5.52 -9.00 -9.60
N LYS A 131 -5.25 -10.31 -9.73
CA LYS A 131 -4.97 -10.96 -11.02
C LYS A 131 -6.12 -10.85 -12.00
N VAL A 132 -7.35 -11.08 -11.53
CA VAL A 132 -8.55 -11.03 -12.39
C VAL A 132 -8.74 -9.62 -12.91
N LEU A 133 -8.81 -8.62 -12.04
CA LEU A 133 -8.99 -7.22 -12.44
C LEU A 133 -7.88 -6.74 -13.38
N THR A 134 -6.61 -7.06 -13.07
CA THR A 134 -5.46 -6.71 -13.92
C THR A 134 -5.58 -7.31 -15.32
N LYS A 135 -6.04 -8.57 -15.42
CA LYS A 135 -6.27 -9.24 -16.70
C LYS A 135 -7.40 -8.56 -17.48
N ARG A 136 -8.56 -8.31 -16.86
CA ARG A 136 -9.71 -7.67 -17.53
C ARG A 136 -9.37 -6.29 -18.09
N ILE A 137 -8.60 -5.49 -17.35
CA ILE A 137 -8.12 -4.19 -17.84
C ILE A 137 -7.16 -4.36 -19.03
N SER A 138 -6.23 -5.34 -18.94
CA SER A 138 -5.28 -5.63 -20.03
C SER A 138 -5.97 -6.08 -21.31
N ASP A 139 -7.00 -6.92 -21.17
CA ASP A 139 -7.77 -7.49 -22.28
C ASP A 139 -8.85 -6.52 -22.80
N ARG A 140 -8.97 -5.32 -22.20
CA ARG A 140 -9.93 -4.26 -22.55
C ARG A 140 -11.40 -4.69 -22.41
N GLU A 141 -11.68 -5.63 -21.53
CA GLU A 141 -13.02 -6.15 -21.27
C GLU A 141 -13.77 -5.23 -20.29
N TRP A 142 -14.05 -3.99 -20.71
CA TRP A 142 -14.52 -2.91 -19.82
C TRP A 142 -15.77 -3.23 -19.02
N TYR A 143 -16.73 -3.95 -19.62
CA TYR A 143 -17.94 -4.37 -18.93
C TYR A 143 -17.62 -5.28 -17.71
N LEU A 144 -16.58 -6.10 -17.81
CA LEU A 144 -16.12 -6.94 -16.71
C LEU A 144 -15.30 -6.15 -15.70
N VAL A 145 -14.55 -5.13 -16.14
CA VAL A 145 -13.78 -4.28 -15.21
C VAL A 145 -14.72 -3.64 -14.19
N ALA A 146 -15.85 -3.07 -14.61
CA ALA A 146 -16.82 -2.46 -13.68
C ALA A 146 -17.32 -3.46 -12.62
N ASN A 147 -17.66 -4.68 -13.03
CA ASN A 147 -18.11 -5.75 -12.14
C ASN A 147 -17.02 -6.29 -11.21
N ASN A 148 -15.74 -6.08 -11.55
CA ASN A 148 -14.61 -6.56 -10.75
C ASN A 148 -14.00 -5.47 -9.87
N LEU A 149 -14.54 -4.25 -9.86
CA LEU A 149 -14.09 -3.18 -8.96
C LEU A 149 -14.53 -3.41 -7.50
N ASP A 150 -15.50 -4.27 -7.25
CA ASP A 150 -15.95 -4.63 -5.90
C ASP A 150 -14.83 -5.25 -5.05
N ILE A 151 -13.79 -5.82 -5.68
CA ILE A 151 -12.58 -6.30 -5.00
C ILE A 151 -11.89 -5.19 -4.18
N MET A 152 -12.06 -3.93 -4.56
CA MET A 152 -11.54 -2.80 -3.78
C MET A 152 -12.24 -2.72 -2.43
N GLU A 153 -13.57 -2.88 -2.42
CA GLU A 153 -14.33 -2.87 -1.18
C GLU A 153 -13.89 -4.02 -0.26
N GLU A 154 -13.63 -5.20 -0.81
CA GLU A 154 -13.13 -6.36 -0.06
C GLU A 154 -11.74 -6.10 0.55
N ILE A 155 -10.77 -5.62 -0.27
CA ILE A 155 -9.39 -5.35 0.14
C ILE A 155 -9.30 -4.28 1.23
N PHE A 156 -10.18 -3.29 1.19
CA PHE A 156 -10.21 -2.16 2.13
C PHE A 156 -11.26 -2.30 3.23
N SER A 157 -12.01 -3.39 3.27
CA SER A 157 -13.04 -3.66 4.27
C SER A 157 -12.47 -3.67 5.71
N SER A 158 -13.38 -3.65 6.69
CA SER A 158 -13.02 -3.81 8.10
C SER A 158 -12.42 -5.18 8.43
N GLN A 159 -12.70 -6.20 7.60
CA GLN A 159 -12.20 -7.57 7.71
C GLN A 159 -11.64 -8.02 6.35
N PRO A 160 -10.44 -7.54 5.98
CA PRO A 160 -9.87 -7.82 4.67
C PRO A 160 -9.56 -9.31 4.49
N PRO A 161 -9.48 -9.82 3.24
CA PRO A 161 -9.07 -11.18 2.97
C PRO A 161 -7.67 -11.44 3.52
N THR A 162 -7.41 -12.66 3.98
CA THR A 162 -6.08 -13.07 4.46
C THR A 162 -5.57 -14.23 3.62
N PRO A 163 -4.31 -14.19 3.11
CA PRO A 163 -3.30 -13.17 3.34
C PRO A 163 -3.45 -11.93 2.43
N LEU A 164 -3.32 -10.74 3.03
CA LEU A 164 -3.25 -9.46 2.33
C LEU A 164 -2.04 -8.67 2.81
N SER A 165 -1.26 -8.15 1.86
CA SER A 165 -0.09 -7.33 2.16
C SER A 165 -0.36 -5.84 2.00
N SER A 166 0.40 -5.01 2.70
CA SER A 166 0.38 -3.55 2.48
C SER A 166 0.74 -3.18 1.04
N HIS A 167 1.67 -3.92 0.41
CA HIS A 167 2.00 -3.73 -1.02
C HIS A 167 0.80 -4.01 -1.93
N THR A 168 0.02 -5.04 -1.63
CA THR A 168 -1.20 -5.39 -2.38
C THR A 168 -2.22 -4.27 -2.31
N ARG A 169 -2.37 -3.61 -1.16
CA ARG A 169 -3.29 -2.47 -1.00
C ARG A 169 -2.85 -1.25 -1.79
N VAL A 170 -1.55 -0.90 -1.77
CA VAL A 170 -1.01 0.18 -2.62
C VAL A 170 -1.21 -0.15 -4.10
N ALA A 171 -0.99 -1.40 -4.50
CA ALA A 171 -1.26 -1.87 -5.86
C ALA A 171 -2.75 -1.79 -6.24
N ALA A 172 -3.66 -2.11 -5.31
CA ALA A 172 -5.10 -2.00 -5.51
C ALA A 172 -5.50 -0.54 -5.75
N LEU A 173 -4.98 0.41 -4.96
CA LEU A 173 -5.19 1.84 -5.19
C LEU A 173 -4.65 2.27 -6.57
N ALA A 174 -3.49 1.76 -6.99
CA ALA A 174 -2.96 2.06 -8.31
C ALA A 174 -3.90 1.55 -9.42
N LEU A 175 -4.42 0.33 -9.32
CA LEU A 175 -5.41 -0.20 -10.26
C LEU A 175 -6.70 0.63 -10.27
N LEU A 176 -7.18 1.05 -9.11
CA LEU A 176 -8.35 1.93 -9.01
C LEU A 176 -8.11 3.25 -9.73
N PHE A 177 -6.94 3.84 -9.53
CA PHE A 177 -6.49 5.02 -10.27
C PHE A 177 -6.51 4.78 -11.79
N HIS A 178 -5.94 3.68 -12.29
CA HIS A 178 -6.02 3.35 -13.74
C HIS A 178 -7.47 3.20 -14.23
N ALA A 179 -8.34 2.59 -13.42
CA ALA A 179 -9.74 2.38 -13.77
C ALA A 179 -10.52 3.70 -13.97
N MET A 180 -10.16 4.76 -13.24
CA MET A 180 -10.77 6.10 -13.41
C MET A 180 -10.53 6.70 -14.80
N TYR A 181 -9.47 6.31 -15.50
CA TYR A 181 -9.11 6.87 -16.81
C TYR A 181 -9.49 5.97 -17.98
N ILE A 182 -10.06 4.79 -17.72
CA ILE A 182 -10.56 3.90 -18.78
C ILE A 182 -11.59 4.66 -19.65
N PRO A 183 -11.57 4.50 -20.99
CA PRO A 183 -12.51 5.13 -21.91
C PRO A 183 -13.88 4.42 -21.90
N SER A 184 -14.42 4.15 -20.71
CA SER A 184 -15.76 3.63 -20.47
C SER A 184 -16.40 4.45 -19.35
N HIS A 185 -17.52 5.09 -19.65
CA HIS A 185 -18.24 5.92 -18.69
C HIS A 185 -18.66 5.12 -17.45
N GLU A 186 -19.12 3.89 -17.64
CA GLU A 186 -19.55 2.98 -16.57
C GLU A 186 -18.39 2.66 -15.62
N VAL A 187 -17.25 2.23 -16.17
CA VAL A 187 -16.06 1.88 -15.37
C VAL A 187 -15.54 3.09 -14.61
N ARG A 188 -15.43 4.23 -15.30
CA ARG A 188 -14.97 5.49 -14.69
C ARG A 188 -15.87 5.93 -13.55
N LYS A 189 -17.18 5.91 -13.75
CA LYS A 189 -18.16 6.28 -12.72
C LYS A 189 -18.01 5.35 -11.51
N LYS A 190 -18.05 4.03 -11.73
CA LYS A 190 -17.87 3.02 -10.67
C LYS A 190 -16.55 3.21 -9.91
N ALA A 191 -15.44 3.47 -10.62
CA ALA A 191 -14.13 3.69 -10.00
C ALA A 191 -14.10 4.95 -9.13
N VAL A 192 -14.65 6.07 -9.61
CA VAL A 192 -14.76 7.32 -8.84
C VAL A 192 -15.66 7.14 -7.61
N ASP A 193 -16.80 6.47 -7.79
CA ASP A 193 -17.75 6.20 -6.70
C ASP A 193 -17.10 5.30 -5.64
N THR A 194 -16.36 4.26 -6.07
CA THR A 194 -15.57 3.39 -5.18
C THR A 194 -14.52 4.19 -4.41
N ALA A 195 -13.75 5.05 -5.09
CA ALA A 195 -12.72 5.87 -4.45
C ALA A 195 -13.31 6.80 -3.38
N ARG A 196 -14.48 7.41 -3.66
CA ARG A 196 -15.20 8.26 -2.70
C ARG A 196 -15.75 7.46 -1.53
N ALA A 197 -16.31 6.28 -1.78
CA ALA A 197 -16.82 5.39 -0.73
C ALA A 197 -15.70 4.98 0.23
N LEU A 198 -14.54 4.60 -0.30
CA LEU A 198 -13.36 4.28 0.52
C LEU A 198 -12.91 5.44 1.41
N LEU A 199 -13.07 6.70 0.99
CA LEU A 199 -12.69 7.87 1.78
C LEU A 199 -13.71 8.28 2.85
N SER A 200 -15.00 7.98 2.65
CA SER A 200 -16.10 8.54 3.45
C SER A 200 -16.85 7.52 4.31
N GLU A 201 -16.84 6.24 3.93
CA GLU A 201 -17.64 5.22 4.61
C GLU A 201 -16.85 4.55 5.74
N GLY A 202 -17.41 4.56 6.96
CA GLY A 202 -16.78 3.96 8.14
C GLY A 202 -16.66 2.42 8.12
N ARG A 203 -17.20 1.75 7.11
CA ARG A 203 -17.02 0.30 6.92
C ARG A 203 -15.65 -0.06 6.34
N PHE A 204 -14.95 0.91 5.75
CA PHE A 204 -13.61 0.73 5.22
C PHE A 204 -12.54 1.20 6.19
N PHE A 205 -11.33 0.73 5.97
CA PHE A 205 -10.17 1.11 6.73
C PHE A 205 -9.00 1.31 5.80
N LEU A 206 -8.31 2.42 5.98
CA LEU A 206 -7.10 2.79 5.28
C LEU A 206 -6.04 3.19 6.29
N PHE A 207 -4.80 2.83 6.00
CA PHE A 207 -3.67 3.45 6.69
C PHE A 207 -3.52 4.91 6.23
N LYS A 208 -2.90 5.74 7.06
CA LYS A 208 -2.74 7.19 6.78
C LYS A 208 -2.17 7.46 5.39
N HIS A 209 -1.11 6.75 4.99
CA HIS A 209 -0.48 6.93 3.68
C HIS A 209 -1.39 6.52 2.51
N GLU A 210 -2.17 5.45 2.68
CA GLU A 210 -3.15 4.98 1.69
C GLU A 210 -4.29 6.00 1.52
N TRP A 211 -4.79 6.53 2.63
CA TRP A 211 -5.81 7.58 2.64
C TRP A 211 -5.32 8.84 1.94
N THR A 212 -4.12 9.33 2.28
CA THR A 212 -3.53 10.52 1.64
C THR A 212 -3.31 10.31 0.14
N LEU A 213 -2.88 9.11 -0.27
CA LEU A 213 -2.66 8.77 -1.68
C LEU A 213 -3.98 8.72 -2.46
N LEU A 214 -5.01 8.09 -1.88
CA LEU A 214 -6.36 7.99 -2.44
C LEU A 214 -7.03 9.35 -2.58
N GLU A 215 -7.00 10.17 -1.53
CA GLU A 215 -7.51 11.54 -1.55
C GLU A 215 -6.81 12.35 -2.66
N LYS A 216 -5.48 12.24 -2.75
CA LYS A 216 -4.67 12.98 -3.71
C LYS A 216 -5.10 12.71 -5.16
N PHE A 217 -5.15 11.44 -5.59
CA PHE A 217 -5.48 11.15 -6.99
C PHE A 217 -6.98 11.35 -7.28
N THR A 218 -7.85 11.18 -6.29
CA THR A 218 -9.29 11.42 -6.45
C THR A 218 -9.57 12.90 -6.69
N ASN A 219 -8.93 13.78 -5.90
CA ASN A 219 -9.07 15.23 -6.06
C ASN A 219 -8.47 15.71 -7.38
N ASP A 220 -7.27 15.23 -7.76
CA ASP A 220 -6.65 15.59 -9.04
C ASP A 220 -7.52 15.23 -10.25
N PHE A 221 -8.21 14.08 -10.19
CA PHE A 221 -9.14 13.64 -11.21
C PHE A 221 -10.38 14.54 -11.29
N VAL A 222 -11.02 14.83 -10.15
CA VAL A 222 -12.27 15.61 -10.08
C VAL A 222 -12.05 17.07 -10.48
N GLU A 223 -10.93 17.66 -10.07
CA GLU A 223 -10.59 19.05 -10.38
C GLU A 223 -10.17 19.26 -11.86
N ASN A 224 -10.24 18.22 -12.71
CA ASN A 224 -9.76 18.25 -14.09
C ASN A 224 -8.37 18.88 -14.19
N ARG A 225 -7.43 18.46 -13.33
CA ARG A 225 -6.02 18.88 -13.39
C ARG A 225 -5.24 17.81 -14.15
N PRO A 226 -5.30 17.76 -15.50
CA PRO A 226 -4.83 16.62 -16.28
C PRO A 226 -3.29 16.59 -16.33
N GLY A 227 -2.64 17.72 -16.02
CA GLY A 227 -1.21 17.94 -16.21
C GLY A 227 -0.28 17.22 -15.24
N LYS A 228 -0.75 16.27 -14.41
CA LYS A 228 0.15 15.54 -13.48
C LYS A 228 -0.02 14.03 -13.46
N GLN A 229 -1.16 13.48 -13.86
CA GLN A 229 -1.43 12.04 -13.77
C GLN A 229 -2.39 11.62 -14.89
N ILE A 230 -1.85 11.10 -16.00
CA ILE A 230 -2.66 10.49 -17.06
C ILE A 230 -2.17 9.05 -17.25
N PRO A 231 -2.89 8.06 -16.72
CA PRO A 231 -2.72 6.67 -17.07
C PRO A 231 -3.58 6.27 -18.28
N ILE A 232 -2.96 5.50 -19.18
CA ILE A 232 -3.47 4.76 -20.36
C ILE A 232 -4.22 5.59 -21.42
#